data_AF-A0A8B7BP26-F1
#
_entry.id   AF-A0A8B7BP26-F1
#
_cell.length_a   1.000
_cell.length_b   1.000
_cell.length_c   1.000
_cell.angle_alpha   90.00
_cell.angle_beta   90.00
_cell.angle_gamma   90.00
#
_symmetry.space_group_name_H-M   'P 1'
#
loop_
_entity.id
_entity.type
_entity.pdbx_description
1 polymer ?
#
loop_
_entity_poly.entity_id
_entity_poly.type
_entity_poly.pdbx_seq_one_letter_code
_entity_poly.pdbx_strand_id
1 'polypeptide(L)'
;MDEKSERRWLNRGRSKNNTAEDKDAKKSQSITITNDKGRRSQEEIDRMVREAEMFTQEDEKIKERIGAKNRFENYVHNMKSTIDDKDELADGIESDDKETMESALKEAMEWLDDNQKAEKEDYDDEKLKELEQVCNPIIKEGV
;
A
#
# COMPACT_ATOMS: atom_id res chain seq x y z
N MET A 1 -21.20 -5.07 -37.54
CA MET A 1 -20.70 -4.28 -36.39
C MET A 1 -19.66 -3.35 -36.95
N ASP A 2 -20.00 -2.06 -37.03
CA ASP A 2 -19.25 -1.05 -37.78
C ASP A 2 -18.20 -0.35 -36.91
N GLU A 3 -17.05 -0.06 -37.52
CA GLU A 3 -15.85 0.60 -36.97
C GLU A 3 -16.14 1.97 -36.31
N LYS A 4 -17.29 2.58 -36.62
CA LYS A 4 -17.78 3.81 -35.96
C LYS A 4 -18.23 3.60 -34.51
N SER A 5 -18.61 2.37 -34.14
CA SER A 5 -19.04 2.04 -32.77
C SER A 5 -17.85 1.84 -31.82
N GLU A 6 -16.72 1.33 -32.32
CA GLU A 6 -15.51 1.08 -31.53
C GLU A 6 -14.75 2.37 -31.19
N ARG A 7 -14.73 3.36 -32.10
CA ARG A 7 -14.10 4.67 -31.83
C ARG A 7 -14.85 5.51 -30.79
N ARG A 8 -16.14 5.22 -30.54
CA ARG A 8 -16.95 5.93 -29.53
C ARG A 8 -16.68 5.41 -28.11
N TRP A 9 -16.16 4.19 -27.97
CA TRP A 9 -15.78 3.60 -26.68
C TRP A 9 -14.44 4.14 -26.14
N LEU A 10 -13.50 4.49 -27.01
CA LEU A 10 -12.15 4.95 -26.62
C LEU A 10 -12.07 6.41 -26.15
N ASN A 11 -13.08 7.27 -26.44
CA ASN A 11 -13.08 8.70 -26.08
C ASN A 11 -14.01 9.04 -24.89
N ARG A 12 -14.34 8.07 -24.05
CA ARG A 12 -15.12 8.27 -22.84
C ARG A 12 -14.21 8.00 -21.65
N GLY A 13 -13.43 9.03 -21.33
CA GLY A 13 -12.43 9.06 -20.28
C GLY A 13 -12.90 8.38 -19.00
N ARG A 14 -11.94 7.67 -18.41
CA ARG A 14 -12.03 6.86 -17.19
C ARG A 14 -12.36 7.76 -15.98
N SER A 15 -13.60 8.24 -15.89
CA SER A 15 -14.13 8.88 -14.69
C SER A 15 -14.53 7.78 -13.71
N LYS A 16 -13.70 7.52 -12.68
CA LYS A 16 -14.12 6.72 -11.53
C LYS A 16 -15.26 7.46 -10.84
N ASN A 17 -16.46 6.92 -10.96
CA ASN A 17 -17.67 7.40 -10.30
C ASN A 17 -17.80 6.68 -8.94
N ASN A 18 -17.59 7.38 -7.83
CA ASN A 18 -17.99 6.90 -6.51
C ASN A 18 -19.36 7.52 -6.22
N THR A 19 -20.42 6.76 -6.47
CA THR A 19 -21.81 7.19 -6.20
C THR A 19 -22.24 6.58 -4.87
N ALA A 20 -22.28 7.39 -3.82
CA ALA A 20 -23.18 7.17 -2.70
C ALA A 20 -24.53 7.78 -3.10
N GLU A 21 -25.56 6.94 -3.25
CA GLU A 21 -26.89 7.32 -3.72
C GLU A 21 -27.76 7.72 -2.52
N ASP A 22 -28.01 9.02 -2.34
CA ASP A 22 -29.03 9.52 -1.42
C ASP A 22 -30.26 9.95 -2.24
N LYS A 23 -31.34 9.17 -2.12
CA LYS A 23 -32.60 9.32 -2.84
C LYS A 23 -33.61 10.12 -2.00
N ASP A 24 -33.49 11.45 -1.93
CA ASP A 24 -34.65 12.36 -1.74
C ASP A 24 -34.24 13.84 -1.79
N ALA A 25 -34.06 14.41 -2.99
CA ALA A 25 -34.06 15.88 -3.15
C ALA A 25 -34.30 16.28 -4.61
N LYS A 26 -35.57 16.26 -5.03
CA LYS A 26 -36.03 16.74 -6.32
C LYS A 26 -36.04 18.28 -6.34
N LYS A 27 -34.88 18.93 -6.50
CA LYS A 27 -34.80 20.39 -6.79
C LYS A 27 -33.51 20.78 -7.49
N SER A 28 -33.48 20.70 -8.81
CA SER A 28 -32.40 21.24 -9.64
C SER A 28 -32.57 22.76 -9.83
N GLN A 29 -31.76 23.54 -9.13
CA GLN A 29 -31.54 24.96 -9.43
C GLN A 29 -30.21 25.08 -10.17
N SER A 30 -30.26 25.56 -11.42
CA SER A 30 -29.08 25.84 -12.25
C SER A 30 -28.37 27.08 -11.72
N ILE A 31 -27.33 26.90 -10.89
CA ILE A 31 -26.40 27.97 -10.55
C ILE A 31 -25.38 28.03 -11.69
N THR A 32 -25.62 28.93 -12.65
CA THR A 32 -24.62 29.34 -13.62
C THR A 32 -23.50 30.05 -12.86
N ILE A 33 -22.40 29.36 -12.61
CA ILE A 33 -21.21 29.94 -11.98
C ILE A 33 -20.54 30.85 -13.02
N THR A 34 -20.95 32.11 -13.05
CA THR A 34 -20.33 33.15 -13.87
C THR A 34 -18.91 33.39 -13.36
N ASN A 35 -17.96 33.16 -14.25
CA ASN A 35 -16.51 33.32 -14.10
C ASN A 35 -16.16 34.81 -13.99
N ASP A 36 -16.29 35.40 -12.79
CA ASP A 36 -15.74 36.73 -12.50
C ASP A 36 -15.44 36.86 -11.00
N LYS A 37 -14.19 37.22 -10.68
CA LYS A 37 -13.61 37.46 -9.33
C LYS A 37 -13.18 36.24 -8.52
N GLY A 38 -12.11 35.62 -8.98
CA GLY A 38 -11.36 34.65 -8.16
C GLY A 38 -10.10 34.09 -8.80
N ARG A 39 -9.53 34.75 -9.83
CA ARG A 39 -8.20 34.38 -10.31
C ARG A 39 -7.24 34.68 -9.17
N ARG A 40 -6.88 33.64 -8.42
CA ARG A 40 -5.69 33.64 -7.57
C ARG A 40 -4.58 34.29 -8.37
N SER A 41 -3.95 35.31 -7.81
CA SER A 41 -2.85 36.01 -8.47
C SER A 41 -1.83 34.99 -8.95
N GLN A 42 -1.11 35.28 -10.04
CA GLN A 42 -0.11 34.33 -10.57
C GLN A 42 0.86 33.85 -9.46
N GLU A 43 1.18 34.72 -8.50
CA GLU A 43 1.94 34.41 -7.28
C GLU A 43 1.28 33.40 -6.33
N GLU A 44 -0.05 33.41 -6.20
CA GLU A 44 -0.80 32.46 -5.37
C GLU A 44 -0.95 31.11 -6.09
N ILE A 45 -1.03 31.11 -7.42
CA ILE A 45 -0.93 29.89 -8.25
C ILE A 45 0.46 29.28 -8.11
N ASP A 46 1.52 30.07 -8.26
CA ASP A 46 2.91 29.58 -8.14
C ASP A 46 3.21 29.08 -6.71
N ARG A 47 2.65 29.73 -5.68
CA ARG A 47 2.75 29.24 -4.30
C ARG A 47 2.03 27.90 -4.14
N MET A 48 0.81 27.76 -4.66
CA MET A 48 0.07 26.49 -4.62
C MET A 48 0.77 25.37 -5.38
N VAL A 49 1.43 25.66 -6.52
CA VAL A 49 2.19 24.65 -7.26
C VAL A 49 3.40 24.19 -6.46
N ARG A 50 4.15 25.11 -5.84
CA ARG A 50 5.29 24.76 -4.96
C ARG A 50 4.85 23.99 -3.72
N GLU A 51 3.75 24.40 -3.10
CA GLU A 51 3.16 23.66 -1.97
C GLU A 51 2.75 22.27 -2.42
N ALA A 52 2.07 22.13 -3.57
CA ALA A 52 1.69 20.83 -4.12
C ALA A 52 2.90 19.93 -4.41
N GLU A 53 3.99 20.47 -4.96
CA GLU A 53 5.23 19.72 -5.20
C GLU A 53 5.89 19.25 -3.90
N MET A 54 5.92 20.10 -2.86
CA MET A 54 6.41 19.73 -1.54
C MET A 54 5.56 18.64 -0.89
N PHE A 55 4.23 18.80 -0.89
CA PHE A 55 3.32 17.78 -0.36
C PHE A 55 3.42 16.47 -1.15
N THR A 56 3.64 16.53 -2.46
CA THR A 56 3.84 15.30 -3.27
C THR A 56 5.05 14.52 -2.81
N GLN A 57 6.19 15.18 -2.56
CA GLN A 57 7.40 14.49 -2.08
C GLN A 57 7.21 13.92 -0.67
N GLU A 58 6.54 14.64 0.22
CA GLU A 58 6.24 14.16 1.58
C GLU A 58 5.27 12.97 1.55
N ASP A 59 4.23 13.05 0.71
CA ASP A 59 3.26 11.97 0.48
C ASP A 59 3.93 10.74 -0.13
N GLU A 60 4.88 10.91 -1.06
CA GLU A 60 5.65 9.80 -1.64
C GLU A 60 6.48 9.09 -0.58
N LYS A 61 7.22 9.81 0.26
CA LYS A 61 7.98 9.21 1.36
C LYS A 61 7.10 8.45 2.35
N ILE A 62 5.96 9.04 2.73
CA ILE A 62 5.00 8.39 3.63
C ILE A 62 4.44 7.13 2.98
N LYS A 63 4.07 7.20 1.70
CA LYS A 63 3.55 6.07 0.94
C LYS A 63 4.58 4.95 0.79
N GLU A 64 5.84 5.29 0.52
CA GLU A 64 6.93 4.33 0.43
C GLU A 64 7.18 3.63 1.77
N ARG A 65 7.21 4.39 2.88
CA ARG A 65 7.34 3.84 4.24
C ARG A 65 6.19 2.90 4.59
N ILE A 66 4.94 3.33 4.36
CA ILE A 66 3.76 2.48 4.59
C ILE A 66 3.83 1.23 3.70
N GLY A 67 4.29 1.39 2.46
CA GLY A 67 4.51 0.27 1.54
C GLY A 67 5.53 -0.74 2.09
N ALA A 68 6.65 -0.26 2.64
CA ALA A 68 7.69 -1.11 3.24
C ALA A 68 7.18 -1.83 4.48
N LYS A 69 6.52 -1.10 5.40
CA LYS A 69 5.86 -1.69 6.56
C LYS A 69 4.88 -2.80 6.14
N ASN A 70 4.00 -2.52 5.18
CA ASN A 70 3.03 -3.51 4.71
C ASN A 70 3.71 -4.72 4.06
N ARG A 71 4.82 -4.54 3.32
CA ARG A 71 5.58 -5.68 2.75
C ARG A 71 6.13 -6.56 3.87
N PHE A 72 6.79 -5.95 4.84
CA PHE A 72 7.36 -6.67 5.98
C PHE A 72 6.28 -7.39 6.81
N GLU A 73 5.19 -6.70 7.14
CA GLU A 73 4.06 -7.27 7.87
C GLU A 73 3.43 -8.45 7.11
N ASN A 74 3.21 -8.30 5.80
CA ASN A 74 2.71 -9.39 4.96
C ASN A 74 3.69 -10.58 4.95
N TYR A 75 5.00 -10.33 4.90
CA TYR A 75 5.99 -11.40 4.95
C TYR A 75 5.94 -12.17 6.27
N VAL A 76 5.95 -11.47 7.40
CA VAL A 76 5.84 -12.06 8.74
C VAL A 76 4.57 -12.90 8.87
N HIS A 77 3.42 -12.36 8.44
CA HIS A 77 2.16 -13.09 8.49
C HIS A 77 2.13 -14.30 7.57
N ASN A 78 2.63 -14.16 6.34
CA ASN A 78 2.70 -15.27 5.39
C ASN A 78 3.56 -16.40 5.96
N MET A 79 4.74 -16.05 6.47
CA MET A 79 5.67 -17.01 7.06
C MET A 79 5.08 -17.70 8.28
N LYS A 80 4.44 -16.94 9.17
CA LYS A 80 3.73 -17.47 10.34
C LYS A 80 2.62 -18.45 9.92
N SER A 81 1.89 -18.13 8.85
CA SER A 81 0.89 -19.04 8.30
C SER A 81 1.56 -20.30 7.75
N THR A 82 2.67 -20.18 7.03
CA THR A 82 3.40 -21.34 6.46
C THR A 82 3.89 -22.33 7.51
N ILE A 83 4.36 -21.85 8.67
CA ILE A 83 4.82 -22.73 9.76
C ILE A 83 3.68 -23.28 10.64
N ASP A 84 2.55 -22.60 10.70
CA ASP A 84 1.36 -23.03 11.47
C ASP A 84 0.46 -23.97 10.67
N ASP A 85 0.45 -23.82 9.33
CA ASP A 85 -0.31 -24.69 8.44
C ASP A 85 0.20 -26.13 8.58
N LYS A 86 -0.70 -27.06 8.89
CA LYS A 86 -0.40 -28.48 9.09
C LYS A 86 -0.28 -29.23 7.76
N ASP A 87 0.30 -28.57 6.77
CA ASP A 87 0.53 -29.10 5.44
C ASP A 87 1.94 -29.72 5.35
N GLU A 88 2.27 -30.42 4.26
CA GLU A 88 3.49 -31.23 4.14
C GLU A 88 4.79 -30.45 4.44
N LEU A 89 4.78 -29.13 4.25
CA LEU A 89 5.90 -28.25 4.58
C LEU A 89 6.21 -28.19 6.08
N ALA A 90 5.19 -28.06 6.93
CA ALA A 90 5.39 -27.93 8.37
C ALA A 90 5.74 -29.27 9.03
N ASP A 91 5.33 -30.39 8.42
CA ASP A 91 5.76 -31.74 8.81
C ASP A 91 7.23 -32.02 8.40
N GLY A 92 7.73 -31.34 7.35
CA GLY A 92 9.11 -31.41 6.88
C GLY A 92 10.10 -30.53 7.65
N ILE A 93 9.63 -29.56 8.42
CA ILE A 93 10.47 -28.66 9.23
C ILE A 93 10.73 -29.29 10.60
N GLU A 94 12.00 -29.30 11.04
CA GLU A 94 12.37 -29.82 12.35
C GLU A 94 11.77 -28.95 13.47
N SER A 95 11.42 -29.55 14.62
CA SER A 95 10.80 -28.80 15.73
C SER A 95 11.67 -27.64 16.24
N ASP A 96 12.99 -27.79 16.18
CA ASP A 96 13.96 -26.78 16.62
C ASP A 96 14.00 -25.57 15.65
N ASP A 97 13.94 -25.86 14.35
CA ASP A 97 13.85 -24.87 13.28
C ASP A 97 12.52 -24.12 13.33
N LYS A 98 11.42 -24.83 13.61
CA LYS A 98 10.09 -24.22 13.78
C LYS A 98 10.09 -23.23 14.95
N GLU A 99 10.65 -23.62 16.10
CA GLU A 99 10.74 -22.73 17.27
C GLU A 99 11.62 -21.51 16.97
N THR A 100 12.72 -21.70 16.24
CA THR A 100 13.61 -20.61 15.80
C THR A 100 12.88 -19.62 14.89
N MET A 101 12.11 -20.12 13.91
CA MET A 101 11.29 -19.27 13.04
C MET A 101 10.18 -18.55 13.81
N GLU A 102 9.48 -19.24 14.71
CA GLU A 102 8.44 -18.63 15.54
C GLU A 102 8.99 -17.50 16.40
N SER A 103 10.17 -17.69 17.01
CA SER A 103 10.85 -16.65 17.79
C SER A 103 11.24 -15.46 16.91
N ALA A 104 11.88 -15.71 15.76
CA ALA A 104 12.29 -14.64 14.84
C ALA A 104 11.09 -13.84 14.30
N LEU A 105 9.99 -14.51 13.96
CA LEU A 105 8.75 -13.87 13.49
C LEU A 105 8.08 -13.04 14.60
N LYS A 106 8.13 -13.53 15.84
CA LYS A 106 7.59 -12.82 16.99
C LYS A 106 8.40 -11.57 17.31
N GLU A 107 9.72 -11.68 17.34
CA GLU A 107 10.63 -10.53 17.53
C GLU A 107 10.45 -9.48 16.42
N ALA A 108 10.30 -9.91 15.18
CA ALA A 108 9.99 -9.04 14.05
C ALA A 108 8.66 -8.30 14.20
N MET A 109 7.63 -8.99 14.71
CA MET A 109 6.31 -8.40 14.94
C MET A 109 6.35 -7.39 16.09
N GLU A 110 7.00 -7.73 17.20
CA GLU A 110 7.24 -6.81 18.33
C GLU A 110 8.02 -5.57 17.88
N TRP A 111 9.07 -5.76 17.08
CA TRP A 111 9.83 -4.66 16.52
C TRP A 111 8.97 -3.77 15.62
N LEU A 112 8.07 -4.32 14.80
CA LEU A 112 7.17 -3.54 13.96
C LEU A 112 6.17 -2.70 14.77
N ASP A 113 5.70 -3.22 15.91
CA ASP A 113 4.82 -2.50 16.83
C ASP A 113 5.54 -1.38 17.58
N ASP A 114 6.80 -1.59 17.98
CA ASP A 114 7.61 -0.55 18.63
C ASP A 114 8.15 0.49 17.63
N ASN A 115 8.39 0.10 16.39
CA ASN A 115 9.05 0.91 15.38
C ASN A 115 8.12 1.27 14.22
N GLN A 116 6.87 1.69 14.50
CA GLN A 116 5.88 2.07 13.47
C GLN A 116 6.27 3.29 12.61
N LYS A 117 7.31 4.03 13.01
CA LYS A 117 7.82 5.21 12.30
C LYS A 117 9.21 5.00 11.70
N ALA A 118 9.70 3.76 11.67
CA ALA A 118 11.00 3.44 11.08
C ALA A 118 11.08 3.85 9.61
N GLU A 119 12.29 4.02 9.11
CA GLU A 119 12.55 4.35 7.71
C GLU A 119 12.23 3.12 6.84
N LYS A 120 12.02 3.35 5.54
CA LYS A 120 11.83 2.27 4.56
C LYS A 120 12.98 1.26 4.60
N GLU A 121 14.21 1.76 4.72
CA GLU A 121 15.43 0.94 4.74
C GLU A 121 15.47 0.02 5.97
N ASP A 122 15.03 0.48 7.13
CA ASP A 122 14.99 -0.37 8.34
C ASP A 122 14.05 -1.58 8.14
N TYR A 123 12.89 -1.37 7.48
CA TYR A 123 11.95 -2.44 7.16
C TYR A 123 12.49 -3.40 6.09
N ASP A 124 12.91 -2.89 4.93
CA ASP A 124 13.27 -3.71 3.76
C ASP A 124 14.70 -4.27 3.84
N ASP A 125 15.68 -3.51 4.34
CA ASP A 125 17.10 -3.87 4.28
C ASP A 125 17.66 -4.51 5.55
N GLU A 126 17.16 -4.14 6.74
CA GLU A 126 17.57 -4.81 7.97
C GLU A 126 16.59 -5.94 8.29
N LYS A 127 15.36 -5.60 8.66
CA LYS A 127 14.46 -6.58 9.29
C LYS A 127 13.99 -7.66 8.34
N LEU A 128 13.60 -7.30 7.11
CA LEU A 128 13.17 -8.28 6.12
C LEU A 128 14.31 -9.24 5.76
N LYS A 129 15.53 -8.73 5.54
CA LYS A 129 16.70 -9.57 5.21
C LYS A 129 17.11 -10.49 6.36
N GLU A 130 17.09 -10.00 7.60
CA GLU A 130 17.35 -10.83 8.78
C GLU A 130 16.37 -12.01 8.84
N LEU A 131 15.08 -11.72 8.65
CA LEU A 131 14.03 -12.74 8.60
C LEU A 131 14.21 -13.72 7.44
N GLU A 132 14.49 -13.21 6.24
CA GLU A 132 14.75 -14.04 5.06
C GLU A 132 15.97 -14.96 5.26
N GLN A 133 17.02 -14.50 5.93
CA GLN A 133 18.21 -15.32 6.19
C GLN A 133 17.93 -16.49 7.12
N VAL A 134 16.99 -16.34 8.05
CA VAL A 134 16.57 -17.42 8.95
C VAL A 134 15.53 -18.31 8.27
N CYS A 135 14.52 -17.73 7.64
CA CYS A 135 13.39 -18.46 7.10
C CYS A 135 13.68 -19.18 5.77
N ASN A 136 14.46 -18.58 4.86
CA ASN A 136 14.74 -19.17 3.55
C ASN A 136 15.48 -20.53 3.61
N PRO A 137 16.53 -20.73 4.42
CA PRO A 137 17.18 -22.04 4.51
C PRO A 137 16.24 -23.10 5.08
N ILE A 138 15.47 -22.76 6.10
CA ILE A 138 14.53 -23.69 6.76
C ILE A 138 13.42 -24.13 5.80
N ILE A 139 12.81 -23.18 5.07
CA ILE A 139 11.79 -23.50 4.05
C ILE A 139 12.38 -24.37 2.95
N LYS A 140 13.62 -24.11 2.53
CA LYS A 140 14.24 -24.86 1.44
C LYS A 140 14.59 -26.30 1.82
N GLU A 141 14.96 -26.54 3.08
CA GLU A 141 15.22 -27.88 3.60
C GLU A 141 13.92 -28.66 3.85
N GLY A 142 12.81 -27.97 4.15
CA GLY A 142 11.48 -28.55 4.37
C GLY A 142 10.60 -28.76 3.12
N VAL A 143 11.05 -28.35 1.92
CA VAL A 143 10.39 -28.55 0.61
C VAL A 143 10.97 -29.73 -0.16
#